data_AF-A0A1E1WRB1-F1
#
_entry.id   AF-A0A1E1WRB1-F1
#
_cell.length_a   1.000
_cell.length_b   1.000
_cell.length_c   1.000
_cell.angle_alpha   90.00
_cell.angle_beta   90.00
_cell.angle_gamma   90.00
#
_symmetry.space_group_name_H-M   'P 1'
#
loop_
_entity.id
_entity.type
_entity.pdbx_description
1 polymer ?
#
loop_
_entity_poly.entity_id
_entity_poly.type
_entity_poly.pdbx_seq_one_letter_code
_entity_poly.pdbx_strand_id
1 'polypeptide(L)'
;MYPSAGAMNAAAAAAAVAAARHPGPPQPGQPIKFTVGESCDRIKEEFNFLQAQYHNLKLECEKLASEKIEIQRHYVMYYEMSYGLNVEMHKQTEIAKRLNAIIAQILPFLSQEHQQQVASAVERAKQVTMTELNAIIGQQRPDLPRLLQQMHAAHLPAHGAPPLPLLGQGALPPA
;
A
#
# COMPACT_ATOMS: atom_id res chain seq x y z
N MET A 1 -13.69 1.66 -6.66
CA MET A 1 -12.32 2.13 -6.92
C MET A 1 -12.39 3.62 -7.18
N TYR A 2 -12.10 4.43 -6.16
CA TYR A 2 -12.07 5.89 -6.30
C TYR A 2 -10.70 6.30 -6.82
N PRO A 3 -10.59 7.22 -7.80
CA PRO A 3 -9.31 7.77 -8.20
C PRO A 3 -8.70 8.54 -7.02
N SER A 4 -7.41 8.29 -6.79
CA SER A 4 -6.61 8.87 -5.72
C SER A 4 -6.64 10.40 -5.78
N ALA A 5 -7.02 11.03 -4.66
CA ALA A 5 -7.07 12.48 -4.49
C ALA A 5 -5.71 13.19 -4.69
N GLY A 6 -4.61 12.45 -4.75
CA GLY A 6 -3.26 13.00 -4.97
C GLY A 6 -3.02 13.53 -6.39
N ALA A 7 -3.54 12.85 -7.41
CA ALA A 7 -3.35 13.28 -8.81
C ALA A 7 -4.17 14.54 -9.15
N MET A 8 -5.35 14.68 -8.56
CA MET A 8 -6.15 15.90 -8.68
C MET A 8 -5.46 17.10 -8.04
N ASN A 9 -4.68 16.90 -6.99
CA ASN A 9 -4.07 18.00 -6.23
C ASN A 9 -2.85 18.60 -6.96
N ALA A 10 -2.05 17.77 -7.64
CA ALA A 10 -0.94 18.25 -8.47
C ALA A 10 -1.43 18.98 -9.73
N ALA A 11 -2.45 18.43 -10.40
CA ALA A 11 -3.10 19.08 -11.54
C ALA A 11 -3.81 20.39 -11.12
N ALA A 12 -4.46 20.42 -9.96
CA ALA A 12 -5.09 21.61 -9.40
C ALA A 12 -4.07 22.67 -8.98
N ALA A 13 -2.93 22.29 -8.41
CA ALA A 13 -1.85 23.21 -8.06
C ALA A 13 -1.20 23.82 -9.31
N ALA A 14 -0.96 23.00 -10.35
CA ALA A 14 -0.47 23.50 -11.63
C ALA A 14 -1.49 24.42 -12.33
N ALA A 15 -2.77 24.07 -12.28
CA ALA A 15 -3.86 24.90 -12.81
C ALA A 15 -4.03 26.21 -12.02
N ALA A 16 -3.84 26.21 -10.70
CA ALA A 16 -3.90 27.41 -9.87
C ALA A 16 -2.73 28.37 -10.15
N VAL A 17 -1.53 27.85 -10.39
CA VAL A 17 -0.37 28.66 -10.78
C VAL A 17 -0.52 29.22 -12.21
N ALA A 18 -1.15 28.47 -13.12
CA ALA A 18 -1.51 28.96 -14.45
C ALA A 18 -2.60 30.05 -14.39
N ALA A 19 -3.65 29.84 -13.58
CA ALA A 19 -4.73 30.79 -13.36
C ALA A 19 -4.24 32.12 -12.75
N ALA A 20 -3.28 32.07 -11.83
CA ALA A 20 -2.69 33.25 -11.18
C ALA A 20 -1.78 34.10 -12.09
N ARG A 21 -1.38 33.58 -13.26
CA ARG A 21 -0.51 34.27 -14.22
C ARG A 21 -1.26 34.90 -15.39
N HIS A 22 -2.57 34.69 -15.50
CA HIS A 22 -3.38 35.44 -16.45
C HIS A 22 -3.62 36.86 -15.92
N PRO A 23 -3.38 37.92 -16.72
CA PRO A 23 -3.84 39.24 -16.37
C PRO A 23 -5.36 39.17 -16.16
N GLY A 24 -5.85 39.77 -15.08
CA GLY A 24 -7.29 39.89 -14.83
C GLY A 24 -8.03 40.47 -16.05
N PRO A 25 -9.34 40.26 -16.15
CA PRO A 25 -10.13 40.68 -17.31
C PRO A 25 -9.84 42.16 -17.62
N PRO A 26 -9.58 42.51 -18.89
CA PRO A 26 -9.18 43.86 -19.25
C PRO A 26 -10.25 44.85 -18.79
N GLN A 27 -9.85 45.87 -18.03
CA GLN A 27 -10.75 46.94 -17.61
C GLN A 27 -11.34 47.65 -18.84
N PRO A 28 -12.66 47.89 -18.88
CA PRO A 28 -13.30 48.51 -20.04
C PRO A 28 -12.79 49.95 -20.18
N GLY A 29 -11.92 50.20 -21.17
CA GLY A 29 -11.42 51.54 -21.49
C GLY A 29 -9.91 51.64 -21.76
N GLN A 30 -9.10 50.62 -21.50
CA GLN A 30 -7.70 50.63 -21.96
C GLN A 30 -7.59 50.11 -23.39
N PRO A 31 -6.88 50.81 -24.31
CA PRO A 31 -6.56 50.24 -25.60
C PRO A 31 -5.64 49.04 -25.34
N ILE A 32 -6.18 47.83 -25.44
CA ILE A 32 -5.41 46.58 -25.38
C ILE A 32 -4.52 46.57 -26.62
N LYS A 33 -3.37 47.23 -26.55
CA LYS A 33 -2.32 47.13 -27.55
C LYS A 33 -1.55 45.85 -27.25
N PHE A 34 -2.16 44.70 -27.55
CA PHE A 34 -1.40 43.47 -27.73
C PHE A 34 -0.53 43.70 -28.97
N THR A 35 0.75 43.97 -28.77
CA THR A 35 1.68 43.90 -29.89
C THR A 35 1.94 42.44 -30.21
N VAL A 36 1.98 42.10 -31.51
CA VAL A 36 2.17 40.71 -31.98
C VAL A 36 3.41 40.06 -31.33
N GLY A 37 4.45 40.85 -31.02
CA GLY A 37 5.63 40.39 -30.28
C GLY A 37 5.32 39.86 -28.87
N GLU A 38 4.53 40.57 -28.07
CA GLU A 38 4.15 40.13 -26.71
C GLU A 38 3.33 38.84 -26.75
N SER A 39 2.45 38.69 -27.75
CA SER A 39 1.72 37.44 -27.97
C SER A 39 2.68 36.28 -28.31
N CYS A 40 3.67 36.51 -29.16
CA CYS A 40 4.67 35.49 -29.50
C CYS A 40 5.52 35.09 -28.29
N ASP A 41 5.92 36.04 -27.45
CA ASP A 41 6.70 35.75 -26.23
C ASP A 41 5.89 34.93 -25.22
N ARG A 42 4.62 35.29 -25.03
CA ARG A 42 3.70 34.52 -24.17
C ARG A 42 3.48 33.11 -24.68
N ILE A 43 3.29 32.92 -25.99
CA ILE A 43 3.17 31.58 -26.61
C ILE A 43 4.44 30.77 -26.36
N LYS A 44 5.62 31.40 -26.47
CA LYS A 44 6.90 30.74 -26.22
C LYS A 44 7.06 30.31 -24.76
N GLU A 45 6.65 31.14 -23.82
CA GLU A 45 6.65 30.79 -22.39
C GLU A 45 5.67 29.66 -22.07
N GLU A 46 4.44 29.71 -22.60
CA GLU A 46 3.43 28.65 -22.43
C GLU A 46 3.92 27.33 -23.05
N PHE A 47 4.57 27.38 -24.22
CA PHE A 47 5.18 26.21 -24.86
C PHE A 47 6.33 25.62 -24.02
N ASN A 48 7.24 26.46 -23.52
CA ASN A 48 8.34 26.01 -22.66
C ASN A 48 7.83 25.39 -21.36
N PHE A 49 6.80 26.00 -20.75
CA PHE A 49 6.16 25.45 -19.56
C PHE A 49 5.51 24.09 -19.84
N LEU A 50 4.77 23.96 -20.95
CA LEU A 50 4.16 22.70 -21.36
C LEU A 50 5.21 21.63 -21.64
N GLN A 51 6.32 22.00 -22.29
CA GLN A 51 7.44 21.10 -22.57
C GLN A 51 8.07 20.58 -21.28
N ALA A 52 8.24 21.44 -20.26
CA ALA A 52 8.75 21.03 -18.95
C ALA A 52 7.77 20.09 -18.22
N GLN A 53 6.46 20.39 -18.24
CA GLN A 53 5.43 19.50 -17.67
C GLN A 53 5.42 18.12 -18.34
N TYR A 54 5.51 18.08 -19.68
CA TYR A 54 5.59 16.83 -20.42
C TYR A 54 6.83 16.00 -20.04
N HIS A 55 7.99 16.66 -19.90
CA HIS A 55 9.21 15.97 -19.50
C HIS A 55 9.10 15.36 -18.10
N ASN A 56 8.56 16.11 -17.13
CA ASN A 56 8.33 15.61 -15.78
C ASN A 56 7.34 14.43 -15.77
N LEU A 57 6.24 14.54 -16.51
CA LEU A 57 5.26 13.46 -16.63
C LEU A 57 5.86 12.20 -17.25
N LYS A 58 6.72 12.35 -18.26
CA LYS A 58 7.43 11.23 -18.87
C LYS A 58 8.29 10.48 -17.85
N LEU A 59 9.07 11.20 -17.04
CA LEU A 59 9.91 10.59 -16.00
C LEU A 59 9.05 9.88 -14.94
N GLU A 60 7.91 10.48 -14.57
CA GLU A 60 6.96 9.86 -13.65
C GLU A 60 6.35 8.57 -14.23
N CYS A 61 6.01 8.54 -15.52
CA CYS A 61 5.55 7.34 -16.20
C CYS A 61 6.62 6.23 -16.22
N GLU A 62 7.88 6.57 -16.48
CA GLU A 62 9.00 5.61 -16.46
C GLU A 62 9.22 5.02 -15.05
N LYS A 63 9.10 5.86 -14.02
CA LYS A 63 9.14 5.43 -12.62
C LYS A 63 8.00 4.46 -12.28
N LEU A 64 6.76 4.83 -12.60
CA LEU A 64 5.58 3.99 -12.36
C LEU A 64 5.64 2.66 -13.12
N ALA A 65 6.20 2.64 -14.34
CA ALA A 65 6.42 1.42 -15.09
C ALA A 65 7.39 0.46 -14.36
N SER A 66 8.44 1.01 -13.75
CA SER A 66 9.41 0.25 -12.97
C SER A 66 8.79 -0.33 -11.70
N GLU A 67 8.05 0.49 -10.94
CA GLU A 67 7.32 0.06 -9.74
C GLU A 67 6.28 -1.03 -10.05
N LYS A 68 5.58 -0.92 -11.18
CA LYS A 68 4.62 -1.94 -11.64
C LYS A 68 5.30 -3.31 -11.81
N ILE A 69 6.49 -3.35 -12.40
CA ILE A 69 7.24 -4.60 -12.61
C ILE A 69 7.66 -5.20 -11.26
N GLU A 70 8.13 -4.37 -10.34
CA GLU A 70 8.52 -4.82 -8.99
C GLU A 70 7.33 -5.37 -8.19
N ILE A 71 6.19 -4.67 -8.22
CA ILE A 71 4.95 -5.15 -7.61
C ILE A 71 4.50 -6.47 -8.25
N GLN A 72 4.58 -6.59 -9.58
CA GLN A 72 4.23 -7.82 -10.27
C GLN A 72 5.12 -8.98 -9.84
N ARG A 73 6.43 -8.75 -9.65
CA ARG A 73 7.37 -9.76 -9.16
C ARG A 73 6.99 -10.25 -7.76
N HIS A 74 6.70 -9.32 -6.85
CA HIS A 74 6.26 -9.67 -5.50
C HIS A 74 4.92 -10.39 -5.51
N TYR A 75 3.97 -9.95 -6.35
CA TYR A 75 2.67 -10.59 -6.49
C TYR A 75 2.79 -12.08 -6.88
N VAL A 76 3.58 -12.39 -7.91
CA VAL A 76 3.79 -13.78 -8.35
C VAL A 76 4.45 -14.61 -7.25
N MET A 77 5.50 -14.08 -6.61
CA MET A 77 6.19 -14.76 -5.52
C MET A 77 5.25 -15.10 -4.35
N TYR A 78 4.39 -14.16 -3.94
CA TYR A 78 3.41 -14.40 -2.88
C TYR A 78 2.31 -15.38 -3.30
N TYR A 79 1.89 -15.34 -4.57
CA TYR A 79 0.90 -16.28 -5.09
C TYR A 79 1.40 -17.72 -5.01
N GLU A 80 2.61 -17.98 -5.53
CA GLU A 80 3.23 -19.31 -5.49
C GLU A 80 3.47 -19.78 -4.06
N MET A 81 4.02 -18.91 -3.21
CA MET A 81 4.26 -19.24 -1.80
C MET A 81 2.96 -19.55 -1.06
N SER A 82 1.91 -18.74 -1.25
CA SER A 82 0.62 -18.95 -0.59
C SER A 82 -0.03 -20.27 -1.01
N TYR A 83 0.08 -20.63 -2.29
CA TYR A 83 -0.39 -21.91 -2.78
C TYR A 83 0.35 -23.09 -2.12
N GLY A 84 1.69 -23.03 -2.05
CA GLY A 84 2.49 -24.05 -1.38
C GLY A 84 2.17 -24.18 0.11
N LEU A 85 2.04 -23.05 0.81
CA LEU A 85 1.64 -23.03 2.22
C LEU A 85 0.22 -23.59 2.42
N ASN A 86 -0.71 -23.31 1.52
CA ASN A 86 -2.08 -23.81 1.61
C ASN A 86 -2.16 -25.33 1.46
N VAL A 87 -1.40 -25.90 0.52
CA VAL A 87 -1.30 -27.36 0.35
C VAL A 87 -0.72 -28.01 1.60
N GLU A 88 0.39 -27.48 2.11
CA GLU A 88 1.03 -28.05 3.30
C GLU A 88 0.14 -27.91 4.55
N MET A 89 -0.59 -26.79 4.71
CA MET A 89 -1.56 -26.60 5.79
C MET A 89 -2.65 -27.68 5.77
N HIS A 90 -3.27 -27.93 4.61
CA HIS A 90 -4.29 -28.97 4.50
C HIS A 90 -3.73 -30.37 4.75
N LYS A 91 -2.52 -30.66 4.26
CA LYS A 91 -1.81 -31.91 4.52
C LYS A 91 -1.56 -32.13 6.01
N GLN A 92 -1.04 -31.14 6.73
CA GLN A 92 -0.77 -31.24 8.17
C GLN A 92 -2.07 -31.38 8.97
N THR A 93 -3.14 -30.70 8.56
CA THR A 93 -4.47 -30.83 9.17
C THR A 93 -5.01 -32.25 9.03
N GLU A 94 -4.88 -32.86 7.84
CA GLU A 94 -5.33 -34.24 7.60
C GLU A 94 -4.47 -35.25 8.36
N ILE A 95 -3.14 -35.04 8.46
CA ILE A 95 -2.26 -35.87 9.30
C ILE A 95 -2.71 -35.80 10.76
N ALA A 96 -2.89 -34.60 11.31
CA ALA A 96 -3.33 -34.41 12.70
C ALA A 96 -4.67 -35.10 12.98
N LYS A 97 -5.63 -34.98 12.06
CA LYS A 97 -6.93 -35.65 12.13
C LYS A 97 -6.79 -37.17 12.19
N ARG A 98 -5.96 -37.76 11.32
CA ARG A 98 -5.72 -39.22 11.28
C ARG A 98 -5.02 -39.71 12.55
N LEU A 99 -4.01 -38.99 13.04
CA LEU A 99 -3.34 -39.32 14.29
C LEU A 99 -4.32 -39.28 15.47
N ASN A 100 -5.17 -38.26 15.55
CA ASN A 100 -6.20 -38.17 16.60
C ASN A 100 -7.21 -39.32 16.50
N ALA A 101 -7.60 -39.73 15.29
CA ALA A 101 -8.48 -40.88 15.09
C ALA A 101 -7.85 -42.20 15.55
N ILE A 102 -6.56 -42.42 15.25
CA ILE A 102 -5.80 -43.60 15.72
C ILE A 102 -5.75 -43.62 17.25
N ILE A 103 -5.44 -42.48 17.89
CA ILE A 103 -5.39 -42.41 19.36
C ILE A 103 -6.76 -42.73 19.97
N ALA A 104 -7.84 -42.19 19.39
CA ALA A 104 -9.21 -42.50 19.84
C ALA A 104 -9.58 -43.99 19.69
N GLN A 105 -9.07 -44.66 18.65
CA GLN A 105 -9.27 -46.10 18.46
C GLN A 105 -8.47 -46.95 19.47
N ILE A 106 -7.29 -46.50 19.89
CA ILE A 106 -6.43 -47.23 20.84
C ILE A 106 -6.92 -47.03 22.29
N LEU A 107 -7.53 -45.88 22.59
CA LEU A 107 -7.91 -45.47 23.95
C LEU A 107 -8.69 -46.54 24.73
N PRO A 108 -9.73 -47.21 24.17
CA PRO A 108 -10.50 -48.23 24.88
C PRO A 108 -9.69 -49.47 25.33
N PHE A 109 -8.50 -49.70 24.75
CA PHE A 109 -7.64 -50.84 25.07
C PHE A 109 -6.68 -50.56 26.24
N LEU A 110 -6.66 -49.33 26.76
CA LEU A 110 -5.82 -48.95 27.89
C LEU A 110 -6.56 -49.15 29.23
N SER A 111 -5.81 -49.22 30.34
CA SER A 111 -6.38 -49.17 31.69
C SER A 111 -7.07 -47.83 31.95
N GLN A 112 -8.07 -47.80 32.84
CA GLN A 112 -8.84 -46.59 33.16
C GLN A 112 -7.96 -45.38 33.54
N GLU A 113 -6.90 -45.61 34.31
CA GLU A 113 -5.95 -44.55 34.66
C GLU A 113 -5.22 -43.98 33.43
N HIS A 114 -4.71 -44.86 32.56
CA HIS A 114 -4.01 -44.44 31.35
C HIS A 114 -4.96 -43.80 30.32
N GLN A 115 -6.22 -44.23 30.26
CA GLN A 115 -7.23 -43.59 29.41
C GLN A 115 -7.38 -42.11 29.73
N GLN A 116 -7.55 -41.78 31.01
CA GLN A 116 -7.70 -40.40 31.46
C GLN A 116 -6.44 -39.57 31.16
N GLN A 117 -5.25 -40.12 31.45
CA GLN A 117 -3.97 -39.45 31.17
C GLN A 117 -3.77 -39.16 29.68
N VAL A 118 -4.02 -40.15 28.81
CA VAL A 118 -3.88 -39.99 27.36
C VAL A 118 -4.92 -39.00 26.82
N ALA A 119 -6.18 -39.08 27.26
CA ALA A 119 -7.23 -38.15 26.84
C ALA A 119 -6.86 -36.70 27.18
N SER A 120 -6.39 -36.44 28.41
CA SER A 120 -5.95 -35.11 28.83
C SER A 120 -4.71 -34.63 28.06
N ALA A 121 -3.74 -35.52 27.80
CA ALA A 121 -2.54 -35.18 27.04
C ALA A 121 -2.84 -34.80 25.59
N VAL A 122 -3.74 -35.54 24.93
CA VAL A 122 -4.18 -35.26 23.55
C VAL A 122 -4.89 -33.92 23.46
N GLU A 123 -5.73 -33.59 24.45
CA GLU A 123 -6.46 -32.33 24.45
C GLU A 123 -5.52 -31.13 24.62
N ARG A 124 -4.50 -31.27 25.49
CA ARG A 124 -3.42 -30.29 25.59
C ARG A 124 -2.64 -30.18 24.28
N ALA A 125 -2.31 -31.30 23.63
CA ALA A 125 -1.50 -31.31 22.41
C ALA A 125 -2.17 -30.59 21.23
N LYS A 126 -3.50 -30.51 21.21
CA LYS A 126 -4.26 -29.74 20.20
C LYS A 126 -4.25 -28.24 20.46
N GLN A 127 -3.94 -27.82 21.68
CA GLN A 127 -3.91 -26.41 22.07
C GLN A 127 -2.50 -25.86 21.81
N VAL A 128 -2.38 -25.03 20.78
CA VAL A 128 -1.14 -24.29 20.49
C VAL A 128 -1.36 -22.83 20.87
N THR A 129 -0.54 -22.32 21.77
CA THR A 129 -0.60 -20.92 22.20
C THR A 129 0.10 -20.00 21.19
N MET A 130 -0.24 -18.71 21.19
CA MET A 130 0.43 -17.73 20.34
C MET A 130 1.93 -17.63 20.62
N THR A 131 2.34 -17.80 21.88
CA THR A 131 3.76 -17.81 22.27
C THR A 131 4.50 -18.99 21.65
N GLU A 132 3.94 -20.19 21.73
CA GLU A 132 4.52 -21.39 21.10
C GLU A 132 4.55 -21.25 19.58
N LEU A 133 3.46 -20.75 18.99
CA LEU A 133 3.38 -20.52 17.55
C LEU A 133 4.46 -19.53 17.08
N ASN A 134 4.62 -18.40 17.77
CA ASN A 134 5.64 -17.41 17.44
C ASN A 134 7.06 -17.96 17.60
N ALA A 135 7.30 -18.77 18.63
CA ALA A 135 8.59 -19.43 18.84
C ALA A 135 8.92 -20.42 17.69
N ILE A 136 7.93 -21.21 17.26
CA ILE A 136 8.09 -22.17 16.16
C ILE A 136 8.35 -21.44 14.83
N ILE A 137 7.56 -20.40 14.51
CA ILE A 137 7.75 -19.60 13.29
C ILE A 137 9.15 -18.98 13.26
N GLY A 138 9.60 -18.42 14.40
CA GLY A 138 10.92 -17.81 14.53
C GLY A 138 12.08 -18.79 14.34
N GLN A 139 11.90 -20.06 14.68
CA GLN A 139 12.88 -21.12 14.43
C GLN A 139 12.87 -21.60 12.97
N GLN A 140 11.69 -21.71 12.37
CA GLN A 140 11.54 -22.41 11.09
C GLN A 140 11.78 -21.50 9.88
N ARG A 141 11.43 -20.21 9.95
CA ARG A 141 11.63 -19.24 8.86
C ARG A 141 12.02 -17.85 9.37
N PRO A 142 13.32 -17.62 9.67
CA PRO A 142 13.80 -16.31 10.12
C PRO A 142 13.61 -15.20 9.06
N ASP A 143 13.54 -15.54 7.78
CA ASP A 143 13.45 -14.56 6.67
C ASP A 143 12.02 -14.13 6.31
N LEU A 144 11.00 -14.91 6.70
CA LEU A 144 9.61 -14.60 6.36
C LEU A 144 9.12 -13.27 6.96
N PRO A 145 9.43 -12.94 8.23
CA PRO A 145 9.14 -11.63 8.80
C PRO A 145 9.86 -10.49 8.07
N ARG A 146 11.11 -10.69 7.61
CA ARG A 146 11.85 -9.66 6.85
C ARG A 146 11.24 -9.36 5.50
N LEU A 147 10.76 -10.39 4.78
CA LEU A 147 10.10 -10.22 3.49
C LEU A 147 8.81 -9.39 3.64
N LEU A 148 8.03 -9.69 4.67
CA LEU A 148 6.79 -8.97 5.00
C LEU A 148 7.07 -7.52 5.44
N GLN A 149 8.17 -7.30 6.16
CA GLN A 149 8.63 -5.97 6.59
C GLN A 149 9.10 -5.12 5.40
N GLN A 150 9.86 -5.68 4.46
CA GLN A 150 10.33 -4.98 3.26
C GLN A 150 9.18 -4.41 2.44
N MET A 151 8.09 -5.18 2.33
CA MET A 151 6.88 -4.72 1.66
C MET A 151 6.21 -3.55 2.39
N HIS A 152 6.04 -3.62 3.72
CA HIS A 152 5.45 -2.53 4.49
C HIS A 152 6.28 -1.24 4.45
N ALA A 153 7.62 -1.36 4.39
CA ALA A 153 8.52 -0.22 4.29
C ALA A 153 8.46 0.45 2.90
N ALA A 154 8.27 -0.32 1.83
CA ALA A 154 8.14 0.21 0.47
C ALA A 154 6.79 0.91 0.20
N HIS A 155 5.76 0.63 1.02
CA HIS A 155 4.42 1.23 0.87
C HIS A 155 4.21 2.51 1.72
N LEU A 156 5.22 2.98 2.45
CA LEU A 156 5.21 4.30 3.08
C LEU A 156 5.91 5.29 2.13
N PRO A 157 5.18 6.14 1.39
CA PRO A 157 5.82 7.24 0.70
C PRO A 157 6.37 8.18 1.77
N ALA A 158 7.70 8.25 1.86
CA ALA A 158 8.45 9.25 2.61
C ALA A 158 8.31 10.65 1.99
N HIS A 159 7.08 11.10 1.72
CA HIS A 159 6.79 12.47 1.36
C HIS A 159 6.51 13.24 2.64
N GLY A 160 7.60 13.75 3.22
CA GLY A 160 7.55 14.75 4.28
C GLY A 160 6.68 15.92 3.85
N ALA A 161 5.51 16.04 4.48
CA ALA A 161 4.74 17.26 4.47
C ALA A 161 5.44 18.27 5.40
N PRO A 162 5.80 19.48 4.94
CA PRO A 162 6.21 20.55 5.83
C PRO A 162 5.06 20.94 6.77
N PRO A 163 5.33 21.38 8.01
CA PRO A 163 4.28 21.82 8.92
C PRO A 163 3.66 23.11 8.36
N LEU A 164 2.37 23.05 8.01
CA LEU A 164 1.59 24.22 7.62
C LEU A 164 1.49 25.19 8.82
N PRO A 165 1.89 26.46 8.67
CA PRO A 165 1.69 27.44 9.72
C PRO A 165 0.21 27.82 9.83
N LEU A 166 -0.31 27.74 11.05
CA LEU A 166 -1.62 28.22 11.45
C LEU A 166 -1.67 29.75 11.40
N LEU A 167 -2.38 30.31 10.43
CA LEU A 167 -2.95 31.66 10.42
C LEU A 167 -4.33 31.53 9.76
N GLY A 168 -5.45 32.01 10.27
CA GLY A 168 -5.72 33.03 11.29
C GLY A 168 -7.00 33.74 10.84
N GLN A 169 -8.08 33.52 11.60
CA GLN A 169 -9.35 34.27 11.73
C GLN A 169 -9.89 35.14 10.56
N GLY A 170 -11.18 35.00 10.25
CA GLY A 170 -11.91 35.98 9.45
C GLY A 170 -13.40 35.72 9.25
N ALA A 171 -14.19 35.93 10.31
CA ALA A 171 -15.58 36.43 10.34
C ALA A 171 -16.62 35.96 9.29
N LEU A 172 -17.64 35.25 9.80
CA LEU A 172 -19.00 35.23 9.24
C LEU A 172 -19.72 36.57 9.47
N PRO A 173 -20.56 37.04 8.55
CA PRO A 173 -21.77 37.77 8.90
C PRO A 173 -23.04 36.93 8.63
N PRO A 174 -24.15 37.21 9.35
CA PRO A 174 -25.28 36.29 9.47
C PRO A 174 -26.43 36.55 8.49
N ALA A 175 -27.23 35.48 8.32
CA ALA A 175 -28.64 35.34 7.92
C ALA A 175 -29.15 36.09 6.67
#